data_AF-A0A956UQA7-F1
#
_entry.id   AF-A0A956UQA7-F1
#
_cell.length_a   1.000
_cell.length_b   1.000
_cell.length_c   1.000
_cell.angle_alpha   90.00
_cell.angle_beta   90.00
_cell.angle_gamma   90.00
#
_symmetry.space_group_name_H-M   'P 1'
#
loop_
_entity.id
_entity.type
_entity.pdbx_description
1 polymer ?
#
loop_
_entity_poly.entity_id
_entity_poly.type
_entity_poly.pdbx_seq_one_letter_code
_entity_poly.pdbx_strand_id
1 'polypeptide(L)'
;MADPLAAKGVRIAHLAYRDTLAPPERTEPAGNVDLLFAPRERCYAHAIDDAACERNRRDYWGPFAALRPVFGGDAERIAVFEYYSDGVLFKGLAPPHQSILPADAAAYAGAATGNLQNLMVGPRPWLGPPLHAWWFSRATYEGPGWEEALGTFTQAAFPQCGHAARHYY
;
A
#
# COMPACT_ATOMS: atom_id res chain seq x y z
N MET A 1 33.23 8.95 -8.32
CA MET A 1 32.62 10.29 -8.51
C MET A 1 31.32 10.30 -7.73
N ALA A 2 31.00 11.38 -7.01
CA ALA A 2 29.70 11.52 -6.37
C ALA A 2 28.60 11.60 -7.45
N ASP A 3 27.46 10.96 -7.22
CA ASP A 3 26.31 11.01 -8.14
C ASP A 3 25.82 12.47 -8.27
N PRO A 4 25.80 13.06 -9.47
CA PRO A 4 25.34 14.43 -9.69
C PRO A 4 23.87 14.66 -9.30
N LEU A 5 23.04 13.61 -9.23
CA LEU A 5 21.67 13.69 -8.74
C LEU A 5 21.62 13.76 -7.21
N ALA A 6 22.43 12.95 -6.53
CA ALA A 6 22.57 13.01 -5.07
C ALA A 6 23.06 14.40 -4.62
N ALA A 7 24.00 15.00 -5.35
CA ALA A 7 24.50 16.35 -5.08
C ALA A 7 23.42 17.45 -5.20
N LYS A 8 22.31 17.17 -5.89
CA LYS A 8 21.15 18.06 -6.06
C LYS A 8 19.99 17.72 -5.11
N GLY A 9 20.17 16.76 -4.19
CA GLY A 9 19.12 16.28 -3.30
C GLY A 9 18.02 15.47 -3.99
N VAL A 10 18.25 14.99 -5.21
CA VAL A 10 17.28 14.16 -5.94
C VAL A 10 17.34 12.73 -5.42
N ARG A 11 16.18 12.18 -5.07
CA ARG A 11 16.00 10.80 -4.63
C ARG A 11 15.44 9.93 -5.77
N ILE A 12 15.90 8.69 -5.86
CA ILE A 12 15.51 7.73 -6.91
C ILE A 12 14.83 6.54 -6.25
N ALA A 13 13.62 6.19 -6.71
CA ALA A 13 12.95 4.99 -6.22
C ALA A 13 13.45 3.73 -6.97
N HIS A 14 13.97 2.75 -6.24
CA HIS A 14 14.13 1.39 -6.71
C HIS A 14 12.81 0.65 -6.53
N LEU A 15 12.13 0.35 -7.64
CA LEU A 15 10.90 -0.44 -7.63
C LEU A 15 11.22 -1.92 -7.44
N ALA A 16 11.01 -2.44 -6.23
CA ALA A 16 11.06 -3.87 -5.94
C ALA A 16 9.73 -4.51 -6.37
N TYR A 17 9.72 -5.10 -7.56
CA TYR A 17 8.54 -5.65 -8.23
C TYR A 17 8.92 -6.91 -9.01
N ARG A 18 8.17 -8.00 -8.80
CA ARG A 18 8.44 -9.34 -9.36
C ARG A 18 9.88 -9.79 -9.13
N ASP A 19 10.71 -9.77 -10.16
CA ASP A 19 12.04 -10.37 -10.16
C ASP A 19 13.05 -9.57 -9.34
N THR A 20 12.69 -8.36 -8.90
CA THR A 20 13.51 -7.49 -8.03
C THR A 20 13.08 -7.50 -6.56
N LEU A 21 12.26 -8.47 -6.14
CA LEU A 21 11.87 -8.64 -4.73
C LEU A 21 13.01 -9.24 -3.87
N ALA A 22 13.94 -9.96 -4.48
CA ALA A 22 15.09 -10.50 -3.77
C ALA A 22 16.17 -9.42 -3.54
N PRO A 23 16.79 -9.35 -2.35
CA PRO A 23 17.93 -8.46 -2.12
C PRO A 23 19.07 -8.71 -3.11
N PRO A 24 19.76 -7.66 -3.59
CA PRO A 24 20.92 -7.82 -4.45
C PRO A 24 22.08 -8.46 -3.67
N GLU A 25 22.76 -9.44 -4.29
CA GLU A 25 23.88 -10.15 -3.65
C GLU A 25 25.24 -9.48 -3.84
N ARG A 26 25.39 -8.60 -4.84
CA ARG A 26 26.71 -8.12 -5.32
C ARG A 26 26.86 -6.60 -5.36
N THR A 27 25.80 -5.86 -5.09
CA THR A 27 25.77 -4.39 -5.26
C THR A 27 24.98 -3.76 -4.14
N GLU A 28 25.43 -2.61 -3.67
CA GLU A 28 24.69 -1.77 -2.73
C GLU A 28 24.02 -0.61 -3.48
N PRO A 29 22.80 -0.21 -3.10
CA PRO A 29 22.18 1.00 -3.63
C PRO A 29 23.01 2.24 -3.30
N ALA A 30 23.04 3.22 -4.21
CA ALA A 30 23.61 4.52 -3.89
C ALA A 30 22.80 5.21 -2.77
N GLY A 31 23.43 6.14 -2.05
CA GLY A 31 22.83 6.79 -0.88
C GLY A 31 21.56 7.61 -1.15
N ASN A 32 21.28 7.94 -2.41
CA ASN A 32 20.07 8.63 -2.86
C ASN A 32 19.02 7.69 -3.48
N VAL A 33 19.22 6.37 -3.41
CA VAL A 33 18.25 5.39 -3.89
C VAL A 33 17.44 4.86 -2.70
N ASP A 34 16.12 4.91 -2.84
CA ASP A 34 15.15 4.48 -1.82
C ASP A 34 14.39 3.25 -2.27
N LEU A 35 13.86 2.48 -1.32
CA LEU A 35 13.04 1.32 -1.63
C LEU A 35 11.60 1.75 -1.91
N LEU A 36 11.07 1.31 -3.06
CA LEU A 36 9.64 1.31 -3.36
C LEU A 36 9.19 -0.14 -3.55
N PHE A 37 8.59 -0.72 -2.51
CA PHE A 37 8.18 -2.12 -2.50
C PHE A 37 6.78 -2.30 -3.09
N ALA A 38 6.62 -3.18 -4.10
CA ALA A 38 5.38 -3.30 -4.87
C ALA A 38 4.84 -4.76 -4.91
N PRO A 39 4.03 -5.18 -3.92
CA PRO A 39 3.63 -6.58 -3.76
C PRO A 39 2.36 -6.97 -4.56
N ARG A 40 2.30 -6.65 -5.86
CA ARG A 40 1.07 -6.77 -6.67
C ARG A 40 0.36 -8.12 -6.61
N GLU A 41 1.10 -9.21 -6.66
CA GLU A 41 0.54 -10.55 -6.76
C GLU A 41 0.44 -11.25 -5.41
N ARG A 42 0.47 -10.50 -4.30
CA ARG A 42 0.26 -11.08 -2.97
C ARG A 42 -1.16 -11.60 -2.79
N CYS A 43 -1.40 -12.29 -1.67
CA CYS A 43 -2.74 -12.60 -1.21
C CYS A 43 -3.36 -11.35 -0.56
N TYR A 44 -4.48 -10.88 -1.12
CA TYR A 44 -5.28 -9.77 -0.56
C TYR A 44 -6.41 -10.25 0.38
N ALA A 45 -6.53 -11.56 0.59
CA ALA A 45 -7.46 -12.13 1.58
C ALA A 45 -6.87 -12.17 3.00
N HIS A 46 -5.57 -11.93 3.13
CA HIS A 46 -4.83 -11.93 4.40
C HIS A 46 -3.98 -10.66 4.49
N ALA A 47 -3.67 -10.25 5.72
CA ALA A 47 -2.70 -9.18 5.93
C ALA A 47 -1.32 -9.59 5.38
N ILE A 48 -0.50 -8.60 5.05
CA ILE A 48 0.83 -8.79 4.45
C ILE A 48 1.74 -9.58 5.38
N ASP A 49 1.61 -9.41 6.69
CA ASP A 49 2.40 -10.06 7.72
C ASP A 49 1.68 -11.24 8.40
N ASP A 50 0.51 -11.65 7.89
CA ASP A 50 -0.26 -12.77 8.44
C ASP A 50 0.54 -14.08 8.35
N ALA A 51 0.85 -14.65 9.51
CA ALA A 51 1.62 -15.89 9.64
C ALA A 51 0.91 -17.11 9.02
N ALA A 52 -0.42 -17.09 8.89
CA ALA A 52 -1.20 -18.15 8.25
C ALA A 52 -1.12 -18.09 6.71
N CYS A 53 -0.73 -16.96 6.13
CA CYS A 53 -0.62 -16.80 4.68
C CYS A 53 0.80 -17.10 4.18
N GLU A 54 1.04 -18.35 3.79
CA GLU A 54 2.37 -18.76 3.31
C GLU A 54 2.88 -17.94 2.12
N ARG A 55 2.00 -17.59 1.17
CA ARG A 55 2.34 -16.75 0.01
C ARG A 55 2.85 -15.37 0.45
N ASN A 56 2.10 -14.68 1.32
CA ASN A 56 2.51 -13.36 1.80
C ASN A 56 3.82 -13.46 2.57
N ARG A 57 3.92 -14.41 3.51
CA ARG A 57 5.12 -14.61 4.32
C ARG A 57 6.37 -14.90 3.48
N ARG A 58 6.28 -15.86 2.55
CA ARG A 58 7.44 -16.36 1.79
C ARG A 58 7.84 -15.44 0.65
N ASP A 59 6.86 -14.97 -0.12
CA ASP A 59 7.13 -14.34 -1.41
C ASP A 59 7.09 -12.80 -1.34
N TYR A 60 6.59 -12.21 -0.24
CA TYR A 60 6.46 -10.75 -0.10
C TYR A 60 7.02 -10.20 1.21
N TRP A 61 6.49 -10.60 2.37
CA TRP A 61 6.88 -10.03 3.66
C TRP A 61 8.31 -10.39 4.05
N GLY A 62 8.72 -11.64 3.87
CA GLY A 62 10.11 -12.06 4.08
C GLY A 62 11.09 -11.28 3.20
N PRO A 63 10.90 -11.23 1.87
CA PRO A 63 11.71 -10.42 0.97
C PRO A 63 11.73 -8.92 1.31
N PHE A 64 10.57 -8.35 1.69
CA PHE A 64 10.50 -6.96 2.16
C PHE A 64 11.36 -6.72 3.40
N ALA A 65 11.26 -7.60 4.40
CA ALA A 65 12.08 -7.53 5.61
C ALA A 65 13.58 -7.63 5.30
N ALA A 66 13.97 -8.42 4.30
CA ALA A 66 15.36 -8.57 3.86
C ALA A 66 15.86 -7.37 3.02
N LEU A 67 14.99 -6.75 2.22
CA LEU A 67 15.32 -5.57 1.40
C LEU A 67 15.50 -4.32 2.26
N ARG A 68 14.66 -4.10 3.27
CA ARG A 68 14.70 -2.91 4.12
C ARG A 68 16.09 -2.49 4.59
N PRO A 69 16.90 -3.35 5.24
CA PRO A 69 18.23 -2.95 5.70
C PRO A 69 19.19 -2.58 4.56
N VAL A 70 19.02 -3.13 3.35
CA VAL A 70 19.83 -2.79 2.16
C VAL A 70 19.64 -1.33 1.74
N PHE A 71 18.48 -0.75 2.02
CA PHE A 71 18.14 0.64 1.68
C PHE A 71 18.18 1.58 2.90
N GLY A 72 18.78 1.15 4.02
CA GLY A 72 18.92 1.93 5.27
C GLY A 72 17.88 1.62 6.34
N GLY A 73 16.71 1.10 5.96
CA GLY A 73 15.71 0.57 6.89
C GLY A 73 14.91 1.60 7.68
N ASP A 74 15.07 2.89 7.39
CA ASP A 74 14.35 4.00 8.03
C ASP A 74 13.09 4.43 7.24
N ALA A 75 12.16 5.10 7.92
CA ALA A 75 10.88 5.49 7.34
C ALA A 75 10.97 6.51 6.20
N GLU A 76 12.06 7.29 6.12
CA GLU A 76 12.25 8.27 5.06
C GLU A 76 12.66 7.63 3.74
N ARG A 77 13.20 6.41 3.79
CA ARG A 77 13.76 5.69 2.64
C ARG A 77 12.97 4.48 2.20
N ILE A 78 11.89 4.14 2.92
CA ILE A 78 11.07 2.97 2.65
C ILE A 78 9.64 3.39 2.34
N ALA A 79 9.22 3.13 1.11
CA ALA A 79 7.86 3.31 0.63
C ALA A 79 7.29 1.99 0.12
N VAL A 80 5.96 1.85 0.17
CA VAL A 80 5.21 0.71 -0.34
C VAL A 80 4.21 1.19 -1.38
N PHE A 81 4.15 0.49 -2.51
CA PHE A 81 3.25 0.73 -3.62
C PHE A 81 2.24 -0.41 -3.73
N GLU A 82 1.10 -0.25 -3.04
CA GLU A 82 0.03 -1.25 -3.00
C GLU A 82 -0.93 -1.15 -4.18
N TYR A 83 -1.65 -2.24 -4.45
CA TYR A 83 -2.52 -2.40 -5.62
C TYR A 83 -4.00 -2.49 -5.27
N TYR A 84 -4.36 -1.98 -4.09
CA TYR A 84 -5.71 -2.02 -3.54
C TYR A 84 -6.78 -1.45 -4.50
N SER A 85 -6.45 -0.44 -5.32
CA SER A 85 -7.35 0.14 -6.34
C SER A 85 -7.01 -0.29 -7.78
N ASP A 86 -6.25 -1.37 -7.99
CA ASP A 86 -5.90 -1.87 -9.32
C ASP A 86 -7.10 -2.59 -9.97
N GLY A 87 -7.76 -1.91 -10.90
CA GLY A 87 -8.86 -2.46 -11.70
C GLY A 87 -8.44 -3.58 -12.65
N VAL A 88 -7.16 -3.79 -12.91
CA VAL A 88 -6.67 -4.98 -13.61
C VAL A 88 -6.61 -6.16 -12.65
N LEU A 89 -6.04 -5.97 -11.45
CA LEU A 89 -5.94 -7.01 -10.42
C LEU A 89 -7.32 -7.47 -9.93
N PHE A 90 -8.20 -6.52 -9.64
CA PHE A 90 -9.55 -6.77 -9.13
C PHE A 90 -10.62 -6.81 -10.22
N LYS A 91 -10.26 -6.81 -11.50
CA LYS A 91 -11.20 -6.87 -12.64
C LYS A 91 -12.31 -5.82 -12.56
N GLY A 92 -11.94 -4.60 -12.17
CA GLY A 92 -12.85 -3.46 -11.99
C GLY A 92 -13.65 -3.47 -10.68
N LEU A 93 -13.50 -4.48 -9.83
CA LEU A 93 -14.07 -4.47 -8.49
C LEU A 93 -13.23 -3.58 -7.56
N ALA A 94 -13.87 -3.03 -6.53
CA ALA A 94 -13.22 -2.25 -5.47
C ALA A 94 -13.61 -2.82 -4.09
N PRO A 95 -13.18 -4.04 -3.75
CA PRO A 95 -13.48 -4.63 -2.45
C PRO A 95 -12.92 -3.74 -1.34
N PRO A 96 -13.69 -3.44 -0.28
CA PRO A 96 -13.29 -2.48 0.74
C PRO A 96 -12.14 -2.98 1.63
N HIS A 97 -11.88 -4.29 1.69
CA HIS A 97 -10.82 -4.87 2.54
C HIS A 97 -10.87 -4.35 3.99
N GLN A 98 -12.07 -4.41 4.58
CA GLN A 98 -12.43 -3.75 5.84
C GLN A 98 -11.42 -4.02 6.97
N SER A 99 -10.95 -5.26 7.11
CA SER A 99 -9.98 -5.66 8.13
C SER A 99 -8.54 -5.79 7.61
N ILE A 100 -8.36 -6.11 6.33
CA ILE A 100 -7.04 -6.40 5.75
C ILE A 100 -6.23 -5.12 5.53
N LEU A 101 -6.87 -4.06 5.02
CA LEU A 101 -6.21 -2.80 4.73
C LEU A 101 -5.65 -2.11 6.00
N PRO A 102 -6.40 -1.95 7.11
CA PRO A 102 -5.83 -1.41 8.33
C PRO A 102 -4.75 -2.32 8.95
N ALA A 103 -4.88 -3.64 8.82
CA ALA A 103 -3.85 -4.57 9.28
C ALA A 103 -2.53 -4.37 8.49
N ASP A 104 -2.61 -4.23 7.17
CA ASP A 104 -1.44 -3.94 6.33
C ASP A 104 -0.82 -2.58 6.65
N ALA A 105 -1.65 -1.55 6.81
CA ALA A 105 -1.15 -0.23 7.18
C ALA A 105 -0.38 -0.27 8.51
N ALA A 106 -0.91 -0.99 9.51
CA ALA A 106 -0.23 -1.20 10.78
C ALA A 106 1.06 -2.02 10.64
N ALA A 107 1.05 -3.10 9.86
CA ALA A 107 2.22 -3.92 9.59
C ALA A 107 3.35 -3.10 8.95
N TYR A 108 3.03 -2.32 7.90
CA TYR A 108 4.01 -1.45 7.24
C TYR A 108 4.52 -0.34 8.15
N ALA A 109 3.66 0.30 8.94
CA ALA A 109 4.09 1.31 9.91
C ALA A 109 5.04 0.70 10.96
N GLY A 110 4.71 -0.50 11.48
CA GLY A 110 5.59 -1.24 12.40
C GLY A 110 6.92 -1.67 11.77
N ALA A 111 6.96 -1.77 10.44
CA ALA A 111 8.16 -2.03 9.66
C ALA A 111 8.88 -0.74 9.20
N ALA A 112 8.63 0.41 9.84
CA ALA A 112 9.26 1.68 9.50
C ALA A 112 9.11 2.04 8.01
N THR A 113 7.92 1.84 7.45
CA THR A 113 7.53 2.42 6.15
C THR A 113 6.95 3.80 6.38
N GLY A 114 7.51 4.85 5.77
CA GLY A 114 6.99 6.22 5.92
C GLY A 114 5.95 6.61 4.88
N ASN A 115 5.78 5.81 3.82
CA ASN A 115 4.85 6.12 2.74
C ASN A 115 4.16 4.85 2.22
N LEU A 116 2.82 4.81 2.30
CA LEU A 116 1.98 3.75 1.74
C LEU A 116 1.12 4.33 0.62
N GLN A 117 1.38 3.89 -0.60
CA GLN A 117 0.78 4.37 -1.84
C GLN A 117 -0.24 3.36 -2.36
N ASN A 118 -1.22 3.83 -3.13
CA ASN A 118 -2.25 3.01 -3.74
C ASN A 118 -2.26 3.24 -5.26
N LEU A 119 -1.92 2.21 -6.03
CA LEU A 119 -2.05 2.25 -7.48
C LEU A 119 -3.53 2.16 -7.86
N MET A 120 -3.96 3.09 -8.69
CA MET A 120 -5.30 3.15 -9.24
C MET A 120 -5.22 3.15 -10.78
N VAL A 121 -5.47 1.99 -11.38
CA VAL A 121 -5.48 1.77 -12.83
C VAL A 121 -6.81 1.12 -13.21
N GLY A 122 -7.51 1.64 -14.22
CA GLY A 122 -8.81 1.10 -14.62
C GLY A 122 -9.69 2.10 -15.36
N PRO A 123 -10.81 1.64 -15.95
CA PRO A 123 -11.65 2.49 -16.81
C PRO A 123 -12.25 3.64 -16.00
N ARG A 124 -11.94 4.85 -16.45
CA ARG A 124 -12.60 6.10 -16.08
C ARG A 124 -13.77 6.35 -17.03
N PRO A 125 -14.80 7.12 -16.63
CA PRO A 125 -14.94 7.88 -15.38
C PRO A 125 -15.49 7.07 -14.19
N TRP A 126 -15.19 7.54 -12.99
CA TRP A 126 -15.79 7.06 -11.75
C TRP A 126 -17.22 7.61 -11.66
N LEU A 127 -18.22 6.75 -11.47
CA LEU A 127 -19.63 7.16 -11.39
C LEU A 127 -20.00 7.74 -10.00
N GLY A 128 -19.12 7.63 -9.02
CA GLY A 128 -19.31 8.17 -7.67
C GLY A 128 -18.01 8.16 -6.86
N PRO A 129 -18.02 8.70 -5.62
CA PRO A 129 -16.85 8.70 -4.75
C PRO A 129 -16.42 7.25 -4.46
N PRO A 130 -15.15 6.88 -4.71
CA PRO A 130 -14.69 5.53 -4.43
C PRO A 130 -14.50 5.31 -2.92
N LEU A 131 -15.49 4.66 -2.27
CA LEU A 131 -15.41 4.26 -0.85
C LEU A 131 -14.06 3.62 -0.53
N HIS A 132 -13.58 2.74 -1.41
CA HIS A 132 -12.31 2.06 -1.25
C HIS A 132 -11.10 3.02 -1.16
N ALA A 133 -11.00 4.03 -2.04
CA ALA A 133 -9.87 4.97 -2.01
C ALA A 133 -9.96 5.93 -0.80
N TRP A 134 -11.19 6.25 -0.39
CA TRP A 134 -11.43 6.98 0.85
C TRP A 134 -11.01 6.15 2.06
N TRP A 135 -11.47 4.89 2.15
CA TRP A 135 -11.13 3.96 3.22
C TRP A 135 -9.63 3.69 3.30
N PHE A 136 -8.95 3.52 2.16
CA PHE A 136 -7.49 3.42 2.10
C PHE A 136 -6.84 4.60 2.83
N SER A 137 -7.22 5.83 2.47
CA SER A 137 -6.67 7.05 3.09
C SER A 137 -6.97 7.13 4.60
N ARG A 138 -8.13 6.62 5.04
CA ARG A 138 -8.49 6.60 6.46
C ARG A 138 -7.61 5.63 7.23
N ALA A 139 -7.51 4.39 6.76
CA ALA A 139 -6.73 3.35 7.42
C ALA A 139 -5.21 3.65 7.48
N THR A 140 -4.68 4.49 6.58
CA THR A 140 -3.27 4.91 6.64
C THR A 140 -3.01 6.09 7.59
N TYR A 141 -4.03 6.88 7.93
CA TYR A 141 -3.87 8.12 8.72
C TYR A 141 -4.49 8.01 10.12
N GLU A 142 -5.61 7.29 10.24
CA GLU A 142 -6.38 7.14 11.45
C GLU A 142 -6.70 5.66 11.69
N GLY A 143 -6.94 5.28 12.95
CA GLY A 143 -7.38 3.92 13.31
C GLY A 143 -8.88 3.75 13.55
N PRO A 144 -9.83 4.43 12.86
CA PRO A 144 -11.24 4.28 13.18
C PRO A 144 -11.73 2.90 12.77
N GLY A 145 -12.72 2.39 13.51
CA GLY A 145 -13.42 1.17 13.12
C GLY A 145 -14.20 1.38 11.82
N TRP A 146 -14.33 0.30 11.04
CA TRP A 146 -15.06 0.28 9.76
C TRP A 146 -16.44 0.95 9.82
N GLU A 147 -17.23 0.66 10.87
CA GLU A 147 -18.61 1.14 10.99
C GLU A 147 -18.73 2.66 11.13
N GLU A 148 -17.83 3.28 11.87
CA GLU A 148 -17.78 4.74 12.01
C GLU A 148 -17.37 5.37 10.67
N ALA A 149 -16.33 4.83 10.06
CA ALA A 149 -15.80 5.31 8.80
C ALA A 149 -16.87 5.21 7.68
N LEU A 150 -17.58 4.09 7.60
CA LEU A 150 -18.66 3.91 6.64
C LEU A 150 -19.77 4.95 6.86
N GLY A 151 -20.17 5.19 8.11
CA GLY A 151 -21.17 6.22 8.44
C GLY A 151 -20.74 7.62 8.01
N THR A 152 -19.48 8.01 8.28
CA THR A 152 -18.93 9.30 7.83
C THR A 152 -18.93 9.40 6.31
N PHE A 153 -18.47 8.36 5.61
CA PHE A 153 -18.44 8.34 4.16
C PHE A 153 -19.83 8.49 3.56
N THR A 154 -20.81 7.69 4.01
CA THR A 154 -22.14 7.71 3.40
C THR A 154 -22.88 9.00 3.67
N GLN A 155 -22.71 9.59 4.86
CA GLN A 155 -23.29 10.90 5.18
C GLN A 155 -22.68 12.02 4.31
N ALA A 156 -21.38 11.96 4.02
CA ALA A 156 -20.70 12.95 3.19
C ALA A 156 -20.99 12.77 1.68
N ALA A 157 -20.96 11.53 1.19
CA ALA A 157 -21.15 11.20 -0.22
C ALA A 157 -22.63 11.26 -0.65
N PHE A 158 -23.56 10.98 0.27
CA PHE A 158 -24.99 10.87 -0.02
C PHE A 158 -25.83 11.63 1.03
N PRO A 159 -25.71 12.97 1.13
CA PRO A 159 -26.28 13.73 2.24
C PRO A 159 -27.80 13.62 2.40
N GLN A 160 -28.54 13.35 1.31
CA GLN A 160 -29.99 13.17 1.34
C GLN A 160 -30.43 11.76 1.77
N CYS A 161 -29.54 10.76 1.68
CA CYS A 161 -29.88 9.36 1.92
C CYS A 161 -28.77 8.54 2.59
N GLY A 162 -27.86 9.18 3.33
CA GLY A 162 -26.66 8.54 3.89
C GLY A 162 -26.95 7.35 4.80
N HIS A 163 -28.06 7.39 5.55
CA HIS A 163 -28.53 6.26 6.35
C HIS A 163 -28.92 5.06 5.47
N ALA A 164 -29.68 5.29 4.40
CA ALA A 164 -30.05 4.25 3.46
C ALA A 164 -28.82 3.72 2.69
N ALA A 165 -27.94 4.62 2.24
CA ALA A 165 -26.72 4.27 1.51
C ALA A 165 -25.82 3.34 2.32
N ARG A 166 -25.76 3.48 3.65
CA ARG A 166 -24.99 2.59 4.54
C ARG A 166 -25.41 1.12 4.45
N HIS A 167 -26.67 0.82 4.12
CA HIS A 167 -27.13 -0.57 3.97
C HIS A 167 -26.68 -1.24 2.66
N TYR A 168 -26.16 -0.47 1.70
CA TYR A 168 -25.77 -0.97 0.37
C TYR A 168 -24.24 -1.11 0.20
N TYR A 169 -23.47 -0.80 1.23
CA TYR A 169 -22.01 -0.90 1.28
C TYR A 169 -21.59 -1.94 2.32
#